data_AF-A0A6M0HYM8-F1
#
_entry.id   AF-A0A6M0HYM8-F1
#
_cell.length_a   1.000
_cell.length_b   1.000
_cell.length_c   1.000
_cell.angle_alpha   90.00
_cell.angle_beta   90.00
_cell.angle_gamma   90.00
#
_symmetry.space_group_name_H-M   'P 1'
#
loop_
_entity.id
_entity.type
_entity.pdbx_description
1 polymer ?
#
loop_
_entity_poly.entity_id
_entity_poly.type
_entity_poly.pdbx_seq_one_letter_code
_entity_poly.pdbx_strand_id
1 'polypeptide(L)'
;MQDRPEIAKMIAESFEQGATEAKAGGASDVEIARALIGTGLSWWGKAVSAKQLIEELARLTADLAVAANVDLSGDDTEPSSRRAMSLGGYP
;
A
#
# COMPACT_ATOMS: atom_id res chain seq x y z
N MET A 1 -14.19 -17.15 25.91
CA MET A 1 -13.75 -15.86 25.31
C MET A 1 -12.53 -16.25 24.48
N GLN A 2 -12.63 -16.25 23.14
CA GLN A 2 -11.50 -16.65 22.29
C GLN A 2 -10.36 -15.64 22.44
N ASP A 3 -9.13 -16.14 22.47
CA ASP A 3 -7.95 -15.30 22.59
C ASP A 3 -7.73 -14.50 21.29
N ARG A 4 -7.41 -13.21 21.41
CA ARG A 4 -7.25 -12.31 20.25
C ARG A 4 -6.27 -12.85 19.19
N PRO A 5 -5.15 -13.50 19.54
CA PRO A 5 -4.27 -14.17 18.57
C PRO A 5 -4.93 -15.32 17.80
N GLU A 6 -5.84 -16.07 18.41
CA GLU A 6 -6.55 -17.17 17.74
C GLU A 6 -7.51 -16.64 16.67
N ILE A 7 -8.17 -15.51 16.95
CA ILE A 7 -9.04 -14.84 15.98
C ILE A 7 -8.23 -14.34 14.78
N ALA A 8 -7.06 -13.72 15.03
CA ALA A 8 -6.18 -13.28 13.95
C ALA A 8 -5.70 -14.44 13.07
N LYS A 9 -5.37 -15.58 13.70
CA LYS A 9 -4.99 -16.81 13.00
C LYS A 9 -6.12 -17.34 12.11
N MET A 10 -7.34 -17.44 12.65
CA MET A 10 -8.51 -17.90 11.88
C MET A 10 -8.80 -17.00 10.66
N ILE A 11 -8.63 -15.69 10.81
CA ILE A 11 -8.82 -14.73 9.71
C ILE A 11 -7.77 -14.96 8.62
N ALA A 12 -6.50 -15.13 9.00
CA ALA A 12 -5.42 -15.41 8.06
C ALA A 12 -5.66 -16.72 7.29
N GLU A 13 -6.02 -17.80 8.00
CA GLU A 13 -6.34 -19.10 7.41
C GLU A 13 -7.51 -19.01 6.41
N SER A 14 -8.52 -18.20 6.72
CA SER A 14 -9.66 -17.97 5.81
C SER A 14 -9.25 -17.26 4.51
N PHE A 15 -8.32 -16.30 4.59
CA PHE A 15 -7.78 -15.62 3.41
C PHE A 15 -6.89 -16.54 2.58
N GLU A 16 -6.06 -17.38 3.21
CA GLU A 16 -5.22 -18.38 2.53
C GLU A 16 -6.07 -19.43 1.80
N GLN A 17 -7.14 -19.89 2.43
CA GLN A 17 -8.08 -20.81 1.80
C GLN A 17 -8.74 -20.17 0.58
N GLY A 18 -9.27 -18.95 0.71
CA GLY A 18 -9.89 -18.22 -0.40
C GLY A 18 -8.91 -17.97 -1.56
N ALA A 19 -7.64 -17.66 -1.26
CA ALA A 19 -6.58 -17.53 -2.27
C ALA A 19 -6.30 -18.85 -2.99
N THR A 20 -6.29 -19.96 -2.26
CA THR A 20 -6.07 -21.31 -2.80
C THR A 20 -7.21 -21.70 -3.76
N GLU A 21 -8.45 -21.46 -3.36
CA GLU A 21 -9.63 -21.72 -4.19
C GLU A 21 -9.65 -20.86 -5.45
N ALA A 22 -9.35 -19.56 -5.33
CA ALA A 22 -9.25 -18.66 -6.48
C ALA A 22 -8.15 -19.10 -7.47
N LYS A 23 -6.98 -19.52 -6.95
CA LYS A 23 -5.88 -20.05 -7.78
C LYS A 23 -6.27 -21.34 -8.48
N ALA A 24 -6.96 -22.25 -7.80
CA ALA A 24 -7.50 -23.47 -8.40
C ALA A 24 -8.54 -23.17 -9.50
N GLY A 25 -9.28 -22.07 -9.37
CA GLY A 25 -10.18 -21.53 -10.39
C GLY A 25 -9.51 -20.81 -11.56
N GLY A 26 -8.17 -20.72 -11.57
CA GLY A 26 -7.39 -20.09 -12.65
C GLY A 26 -7.12 -18.60 -12.47
N ALA A 27 -7.40 -18.01 -11.31
CA ALA A 27 -7.01 -16.63 -11.03
C ALA A 27 -5.49 -16.49 -10.94
N SER A 28 -4.97 -15.39 -11.46
CA SER A 28 -3.56 -15.02 -11.33
C SER A 28 -3.23 -14.53 -9.92
N ASP A 29 -1.97 -14.64 -9.51
CA ASP A 29 -1.50 -14.16 -8.21
C ASP A 29 -1.80 -12.65 -8.01
N VAL A 30 -1.79 -11.85 -9.09
CA VAL A 30 -2.12 -10.42 -9.05
C VAL A 30 -3.61 -10.18 -8.80
N GLU A 31 -4.50 -10.96 -9.42
CA GLU A 31 -5.95 -10.85 -9.19
C GLU A 31 -6.31 -11.24 -7.76
N ILE A 32 -5.69 -12.31 -7.25
CA ILE A 32 -5.85 -12.78 -5.87
C ILE A 32 -5.37 -11.69 -4.91
N ALA A 33 -4.17 -11.15 -5.10
CA ALA A 33 -3.63 -10.09 -4.24
C ALA A 33 -4.55 -8.85 -4.21
N ARG A 34 -5.06 -8.40 -5.36
CA ARG A 34 -6.00 -7.28 -5.45
C ARG A 34 -7.30 -7.56 -4.70
N ALA A 35 -7.84 -8.76 -4.82
CA ALA A 35 -9.08 -9.16 -4.14
C ALA A 35 -8.91 -9.21 -2.62
N LEU A 36 -7.78 -9.74 -2.13
CA LEU A 36 -7.45 -9.79 -0.70
C LEU A 36 -7.30 -8.39 -0.12
N ILE A 37 -6.53 -7.52 -0.78
CA ILE A 37 -6.36 -6.11 -0.37
C ILE A 37 -7.71 -5.39 -0.37
N GLY A 38 -8.50 -5.52 -1.45
CA GLY A 38 -9.81 -4.88 -1.54
C GLY A 38 -10.78 -5.32 -0.43
N THR A 39 -10.78 -6.62 -0.11
CA THR A 39 -11.57 -7.18 0.99
C THR A 39 -11.13 -6.63 2.34
N GLY A 40 -9.82 -6.59 2.61
CA GLY A 40 -9.26 -6.04 3.83
C GLY A 40 -9.61 -4.56 4.02
N LEU A 41 -9.46 -3.75 2.97
CA LEU A 41 -9.78 -2.32 2.99
C LEU A 41 -11.27 -2.04 3.17
N SER A 42 -12.14 -2.84 2.52
CA SER A 42 -13.59 -2.75 2.70
C SER A 42 -14.01 -3.04 4.15
N TRP A 43 -13.32 -3.98 4.81
CA TRP A 43 -13.57 -4.29 6.21
C TRP A 43 -13.04 -3.19 7.14
N TRP A 44 -11.84 -2.68 6.91
CA TRP A 44 -11.28 -1.55 7.67
C TRP A 44 -12.13 -0.29 7.54
N GLY A 45 -12.60 0.04 6.34
CA GLY A 45 -13.46 1.21 6.12
C GLY A 45 -14.78 1.20 6.92
N LYS A 46 -15.20 0.04 7.44
CA LYS A 46 -16.37 -0.10 8.33
C LYS A 46 -16.01 0.09 9.82
N ALA A 47 -14.74 -0.09 10.18
CA ALA A 47 -14.27 -0.14 11.56
C ALA A 47 -13.48 1.12 11.99
N VAL A 48 -12.86 1.82 11.04
CA VAL A 48 -12.02 3.00 11.30
C VAL A 48 -12.46 4.21 10.50
N SER A 49 -12.09 5.40 10.97
CA SER A 49 -12.33 6.63 10.21
C SER A 49 -11.48 6.67 8.93
N ALA A 50 -11.94 7.42 7.92
CA ALA A 50 -11.19 7.60 6.67
C ALA A 50 -9.76 8.13 6.90
N LYS A 51 -9.56 9.00 7.90
CA LYS A 51 -8.23 9.52 8.27
C LYS A 51 -7.31 8.40 8.76
N GLN A 52 -7.79 7.56 9.67
CA GLN A 52 -7.00 6.43 10.20
C GLN A 52 -6.70 5.41 9.09
N LEU A 53 -7.64 5.16 8.19
CA LEU A 53 -7.43 4.28 7.05
C LEU A 53 -6.29 4.80 6.14
N ILE A 54 -6.25 6.11 5.87
CA ILE A 54 -5.18 6.74 5.08
C ILE A 54 -3.83 6.62 5.79
N GLU A 55 -3.78 6.86 7.10
CA GLU A 55 -2.54 6.75 7.89
C GLU A 55 -1.99 5.31 7.89
N GLU A 56 -2.85 4.30 8.06
CA GLU A 56 -2.44 2.90 8.01
C GLU A 56 -2.00 2.46 6.61
N LEU A 57 -2.70 2.91 5.57
CA LEU A 57 -2.30 2.68 4.18
C LEU A 57 -0.93 3.29 3.85
N ALA A 58 -0.67 4.51 4.32
CA ALA A 58 0.62 5.17 4.13
C ALA A 58 1.75 4.41 4.83
N ARG A 59 1.51 3.93 6.06
CA ARG A 59 2.47 3.10 6.80
C ARG A 59 2.76 1.79 6.09
N LEU A 60 1.73 1.06 5.67
CA LEU A 60 1.88 -0.19 4.91
C LEU A 60 2.64 -0.01 3.60
N THR A 61 2.39 1.09 2.90
CA THR A 61 3.10 1.41 1.66
C THR A 61 4.59 1.67 1.93
N ALA A 62 4.91 2.38 3.01
CA ALA A 62 6.29 2.61 3.43
C ALA A 62 7.00 1.31 3.81
N ASP A 63 6.37 0.46 4.63
CA ASP A 63 6.92 -0.84 5.04
C ASP A 63 7.16 -1.76 3.84
N LEU A 64 6.21 -1.79 2.89
CA LEU A 64 6.33 -2.58 1.67
C LEU A 64 7.51 -2.13 0.82
N ALA A 65 7.70 -0.82 0.66
CA ALA A 65 8.79 -0.33 -0.15
C ALA A 65 10.16 -0.57 0.48
N VAL A 66 10.26 -0.46 1.82
CA VAL A 66 11.47 -0.88 2.54
C VAL A 66 11.75 -2.37 2.29
N ALA A 67 10.74 -3.23 2.41
CA ALA A 67 10.89 -4.67 2.18
C ALA A 67 11.25 -5.01 0.72
N ALA A 68 10.71 -4.25 -0.24
CA ALA A 68 11.00 -4.38 -1.66
C ALA A 68 12.32 -3.68 -2.08
N ASN A 69 13.02 -3.03 -1.14
CA ASN A 69 14.19 -2.18 -1.39
C ASN A 69 13.92 -1.11 -2.48
N VAL A 70 12.69 -0.60 -2.50
CA VAL A 70 12.23 0.50 -3.34
C VAL A 70 12.40 1.80 -2.56
N ASP A 71 13.12 2.75 -3.14
CA ASP A 71 13.23 4.08 -2.57
C ASP A 71 11.93 4.86 -2.83
N LEU A 72 11.21 5.19 -1.75
CA LEU A 72 10.02 6.05 -1.79
C LEU A 72 10.35 7.52 -1.53
N SER A 73 11.61 7.85 -1.24
CA SER A 73 12.03 9.24 -1.35
C SER A 73 12.02 9.57 -2.83
N GLY A 74 10.86 10.03 -3.31
CA GLY A 74 10.79 10.69 -4.58
C GLY A 74 11.89 11.75 -4.55
N ASP A 75 12.84 11.63 -5.47
CA ASP A 75 13.70 12.73 -5.84
C ASP A 75 12.72 13.85 -6.19
N ASP A 76 12.56 14.81 -5.28
CA ASP A 76 12.01 16.11 -5.62
C ASP A 76 12.93 16.60 -6.73
N THR A 77 12.56 16.37 -7.98
CA THR A 77 13.11 17.13 -9.09
C THR A 77 12.78 18.57 -8.75
N GLU A 78 13.73 19.24 -8.09
CA GLU A 78 13.78 20.68 -7.99
C GLU A 78 13.42 21.19 -9.38
N PRO A 79 12.46 22.11 -9.52
CA PRO A 79 12.28 22.80 -10.78
C PRO A 79 13.60 23.50 -11.03
N SER A 80 14.41 22.90 -11.92
CA SER A 80 15.78 23.33 -12.18
C SER A 80 15.79 24.84 -12.32
N SER A 81 16.44 25.48 -11.36
CA SER A 81 16.70 26.90 -11.36
C SER A 81 17.66 27.19 -12.52
N ARG A 82 17.11 27.29 -13.74
CA ARG A 82 17.75 27.89 -14.92
C ARG A 82 16.83 28.91 -15.58
N ARG A 83 16.39 29.87 -14.77
CA ARG A 83 16.16 31.23 -15.23
C ARG A 83 16.69 32.26 -14.21
N ALA A 84 17.85 31.97 -13.63
CA ALA A 84 18.73 33.00 -13.10
C ALA A 84 19.71 33.42 -14.21
N MET A 85 19.20 34.06 -15.26
CA MET A 85 20.01 34.87 -16.18
C MET A 85 19.71 36.33 -15.85
N SER A 86 20.27 36.79 -14.74
CA SER A 86 20.53 38.21 -14.48
C SER A 86 22.04 38.42 -14.52
N LEU A 87 22.60 38.45 -15.72
CA LEU A 87 23.92 39.00 -16.05
C LEU A 87 23.82 39.34 -17.55
N GLY A 88 23.95 40.54 -18.07
CA GLY A 88 24.33 41.86 -17.58
C GLY A 88 24.64 42.68 -18.84
N GLY A 89 24.45 44.00 -18.80
CA GLY A 89 25.13 44.98 -19.68
C GLY A 89 24.80 44.99 -21.18
N TYR A 90 24.20 46.11 -21.62
CA TYR A 90 24.52 46.97 -22.80
C TYR A 90 25.39 46.41 -23.95
N PRO A 91 25.10 46.79 -25.22
CA PRO A 91 25.11 48.19 -25.67
C PRO A 91 23.77 48.78 -26.13
#